data_AF-A0A2V9SK97-F1
#
_entry.id   AF-A0A2V9SK97-F1
#
_cell.length_a   1.000
_cell.length_b   1.000
_cell.length_c   1.000
_cell.angle_alpha   90.00
_cell.angle_beta   90.00
_cell.angle_gamma   90.00
#
_symmetry.space_group_name_H-M   'P 1'
#
loop_
_entity.id
_entity.type
_entity.pdbx_description
1 polymer ?
#
loop_
_entity_poly.entity_id
_entity_poly.type
_entity_poly.pdbx_seq_one_letter_code
_entity_poly.pdbx_strand_id
1 'polypeptide(L)'
;MRDMRATPFAERKKTYLNGRVKDQRQWYGVKAKANRWAGEKYFVLVIICQLLAASSSLAGVRWPDARVHFTGLFAALASAFIAWLEVKQHGELAQAYSVAEFDLSLVEQRALYVNNEASFSSFVADAENAISREHTLWIARRDKS
;
A
#
# COMPACT_ATOMS: atom_id res chain seq x y z
N MET A 1 -12.03 -12.45 -21.79
CA MET A 1 -13.21 -13.02 -21.10
C MET A 1 -14.39 -13.35 -22.03
N ARG A 2 -14.45 -12.90 -23.30
CA ARG A 2 -15.55 -13.27 -24.21
C ARG A 2 -15.56 -14.76 -24.62
N ASP A 3 -14.38 -15.40 -24.71
CA ASP A 3 -14.25 -16.82 -25.09
C ASP A 3 -14.50 -17.82 -23.95
N MET A 4 -14.73 -17.35 -22.73
CA MET A 4 -14.96 -18.22 -21.56
C MET A 4 -16.42 -18.61 -21.36
N ARG A 5 -17.35 -18.16 -22.21
CA ARG A 5 -18.77 -18.51 -22.03
C ARG A 5 -19.08 -19.97 -22.36
N ALA A 6 -18.21 -20.66 -23.10
CA ALA A 6 -18.39 -22.04 -23.55
C ALA A 6 -17.72 -23.10 -22.65
N THR A 7 -16.93 -22.71 -21.66
CA THR A 7 -16.26 -23.65 -20.74
C THR A 7 -17.18 -24.09 -19.60
N PRO A 8 -16.97 -25.30 -19.04
CA PRO A 8 -17.73 -25.78 -17.90
C PRO A 8 -17.69 -24.82 -16.71
N PHE A 9 -18.80 -24.71 -15.99
CA PHE A 9 -18.98 -23.85 -14.82
C PHE A 9 -17.79 -23.87 -13.84
N ALA A 10 -17.33 -25.07 -13.46
CA ALA A 10 -16.23 -25.25 -12.51
C ALA A 10 -14.91 -24.65 -13.02
N GLU A 11 -14.63 -24.78 -14.31
CA GLU A 11 -13.42 -24.23 -14.94
C GLU A 11 -13.48 -22.71 -15.03
N ARG A 12 -14.64 -22.15 -15.42
CA ARG A 12 -14.87 -20.70 -15.45
C ARG A 12 -14.71 -20.06 -14.08
N LYS A 13 -15.31 -20.67 -13.05
CA LYS A 13 -15.20 -20.23 -11.65
C LYS A 13 -13.74 -20.24 -11.21
N LYS A 14 -13.02 -21.33 -11.44
CA LYS A 14 -11.60 -21.46 -11.08
C LYS A 14 -10.74 -20.41 -11.78
N THR A 15 -10.93 -20.22 -13.08
CA THR A 15 -10.16 -19.26 -13.88
C THR A 15 -10.45 -17.82 -13.47
N TYR A 16 -11.71 -17.48 -13.18
CA TYR A 16 -12.06 -16.16 -12.64
C TYR A 16 -11.40 -15.91 -11.27
N LEU A 17 -11.54 -16.85 -10.33
CA LEU A 17 -10.99 -16.68 -8.99
C LEU A 17 -9.46 -16.56 -9.00
N ASN A 18 -8.78 -17.41 -9.79
CA ASN A 18 -7.33 -17.36 -9.87
C ASN A 18 -6.84 -16.14 -10.64
N GLY A 19 -7.35 -15.90 -11.85
CA GLY A 19 -6.82 -14.86 -12.74
C GLY A 19 -7.32 -13.45 -12.46
N ARG A 20 -8.33 -13.28 -11.59
CA ARG A 20 -8.89 -11.96 -11.27
C ARG A 20 -8.81 -11.65 -9.78
N VAL A 21 -9.50 -12.44 -8.95
CA VAL A 21 -9.67 -12.14 -7.53
C VAL A 21 -8.35 -12.33 -6.77
N LYS A 22 -7.71 -13.49 -6.93
CA LYS A 22 -6.47 -13.82 -6.24
C LYS A 22 -5.30 -12.93 -6.67
N ASP A 23 -5.17 -12.69 -7.97
CA ASP A 23 -4.17 -11.78 -8.52
C ASP A 23 -4.31 -10.36 -7.97
N GLN A 24 -5.55 -9.81 -7.93
CA GLN A 24 -5.77 -8.50 -7.31
C GLN A 24 -5.47 -8.50 -5.82
N ARG A 25 -5.94 -9.52 -5.08
CA ARG A 25 -5.67 -9.64 -3.64
C ARG A 25 -4.18 -9.63 -3.35
N GLN A 26 -3.40 -10.43 -4.09
CA GLN A 26 -1.95 -10.47 -3.95
C GLN A 26 -1.31 -9.13 -4.30
N TRP A 27 -1.74 -8.47 -5.37
CA TRP A 27 -1.24 -7.16 -5.74
C TRP A 27 -1.46 -6.12 -4.63
N TYR A 28 -2.66 -6.08 -4.06
CA TYR A 28 -2.99 -5.20 -2.94
C TYR A 28 -2.15 -5.52 -1.69
N GLY A 29 -2.01 -6.79 -1.32
CA GLY A 29 -1.18 -7.19 -0.18
C GLY A 29 0.30 -6.84 -0.36
N VAL A 30 0.85 -7.00 -1.56
CA VAL A 30 2.23 -6.58 -1.89
C VAL A 30 2.36 -5.06 -1.77
N LYS A 31 1.39 -4.29 -2.28
CA LYS A 31 1.38 -2.83 -2.20
C LYS A 31 1.25 -2.33 -0.77
N ALA A 32 0.46 -2.99 0.07
CA ALA A 32 0.34 -2.67 1.49
C ALA A 32 1.69 -2.82 2.20
N LYS A 33 2.36 -3.96 2.04
CA LYS A 33 3.68 -4.25 2.63
C LYS A 33 4.76 -3.28 2.14
N ALA A 34 4.80 -3.03 0.83
CA ALA A 34 5.78 -2.11 0.25
C ALA A 34 5.65 -0.69 0.81
N ASN A 35 4.42 -0.19 1.00
CA ASN A 35 4.21 1.12 1.61
C ASN A 35 4.57 1.14 3.10
N ARG A 36 4.23 0.09 3.87
CA ARG A 36 4.64 -0.01 5.28
C ARG A 36 6.17 0.06 5.41
N TRP A 37 6.90 -0.74 4.61
CA TRP A 37 8.37 -0.75 4.63
C TRP A 37 8.98 0.57 4.16
N ALA A 38 8.39 1.23 3.17
CA ALA A 38 8.84 2.56 2.75
C ALA A 38 8.71 3.57 3.90
N GLY A 39 7.57 3.59 4.60
CA GLY A 39 7.35 4.45 5.76
C GLY A 39 8.37 4.18 6.88
N GLU A 40 8.56 2.91 7.25
CA GLU A 40 9.54 2.49 8.26
C GLU A 40 10.96 2.92 7.87
N LYS A 41 11.35 2.74 6.61
CA LYS A 41 12.67 3.15 6.11
C LYS A 41 12.89 4.66 6.27
N TYR A 42 11.93 5.50 5.87
CA TYR A 42 12.08 6.96 6.02
C TYR A 42 12.08 7.39 7.48
N PHE A 43 11.29 6.74 8.33
CA PHE A 43 11.30 6.98 9.77
C PHE A 43 12.68 6.68 10.38
N VAL A 44 13.29 5.55 10.01
CA VAL A 44 14.65 5.20 10.43
C VAL A 44 15.68 6.24 9.92
N LEU A 45 15.54 6.73 8.68
CA LEU A 45 16.41 7.79 8.15
C LEU A 45 16.30 9.08 8.96
N VAL A 46 15.09 9.47 9.38
CA VAL A 46 14.88 10.63 10.27
C VAL A 46 15.64 10.44 11.59
N ILE A 47 15.52 9.27 12.23
CA ILE A 47 16.24 8.97 13.49
C ILE A 47 17.75 9.07 13.28
N ILE A 48 18.29 8.49 12.21
CA ILE A 48 19.72 8.55 11.89
C ILE A 48 20.16 10.01 11.73
N CYS A 49 19.43 10.83 10.96
CA CYS A 49 19.74 12.24 10.79
C CYS A 49 19.71 13.01 12.11
N GLN A 50 18.75 12.73 12.99
CA GLN A 50 18.68 13.37 14.31
C GLN A 50 19.86 12.98 15.21
N LEU A 51 20.26 11.70 15.21
CA LEU A 51 21.43 11.22 15.95
C LEU A 51 22.73 11.85 15.43
N LEU A 52 22.86 12.00 14.11
CA LEU A 52 24.01 12.69 13.49
C LEU A 52 24.02 14.18 13.82
N ALA A 53 22.86 14.84 13.82
CA ALA A 53 22.74 16.24 14.23
C ALA A 53 23.15 16.43 15.70
N ALA A 54 22.64 15.58 16.60
CA ALA A 54 22.98 15.62 18.02
C ALA A 54 24.48 15.37 18.25
N SER A 55 25.05 14.36 17.58
CA SER A 55 26.47 14.03 17.66
C SER A 55 27.35 15.17 17.14
N SER A 56 26.98 15.78 16.01
CA SER A 56 27.67 16.96 15.46
C SER A 56 27.57 18.17 16.39
N SER A 57 26.43 18.33 17.08
CA SER A 57 26.26 19.41 18.05
C SER A 57 27.17 19.24 19.26
N LEU A 58 27.25 18.02 19.82
CA LEU A 58 28.17 17.72 20.92
C LEU A 58 29.64 17.90 20.52
N ALA A 59 30.01 17.43 19.32
CA ALA A 59 31.38 17.61 18.80
C ALA A 59 31.74 19.10 18.64
N GLY A 60 30.79 19.94 18.22
CA GLY A 60 30.97 21.38 18.13
C GLY A 60 31.29 22.04 19.46
N VAL A 61 30.75 21.53 20.58
CA VAL A 61 31.09 22.00 21.93
C VAL A 61 32.55 21.67 22.29
N ARG A 62 33.04 20.50 21.85
CA ARG A 62 34.40 20.03 22.16
C ARG A 62 35.48 20.68 21.29
N TRP A 63 35.14 21.07 20.06
CA TRP A 63 36.02 21.74 19.09
C TRP A 63 35.35 23.00 18.51
N PRO A 64 35.29 24.09 19.29
CA PRO A 64 34.61 25.32 18.88
C PRO A 64 35.26 26.02 17.67
N ASP A 65 36.57 25.81 17.44
CA ASP A 65 37.30 26.41 16.31
C ASP A 65 37.12 25.64 14.98
N ALA A 66 36.32 24.58 14.96
CA ALA A 66 36.05 23.83 13.75
C ALA A 66 35.30 24.72 12.74
N ARG A 67 35.88 24.90 11.54
CA ARG A 67 35.31 25.77 10.50
C ARG A 67 33.98 25.27 9.92
N VAL A 68 33.62 24.01 10.15
CA VAL A 68 32.44 23.36 9.56
C VAL A 68 31.64 22.66 10.64
N HIS A 69 30.37 23.06 10.78
CA HIS A 69 29.39 22.41 11.65
C HIS A 69 28.31 21.73 10.80
N PHE A 70 28.19 20.41 10.89
CA PHE A 70 27.22 19.64 10.10
C PHE A 70 25.83 19.54 10.75
N THR A 71 25.66 20.05 11.97
CA THR A 71 24.39 20.02 12.72
C THR A 71 23.22 20.56 11.89
N GLY A 72 23.40 21.71 11.24
CA GLY A 72 22.37 22.33 10.41
C GLY A 72 22.01 21.49 9.18
N LEU A 73 23.00 20.84 8.55
CA LEU A 73 22.78 19.95 7.41
C LEU A 73 21.93 18.74 7.80
N PHE A 74 22.30 18.05 8.90
CA PHE A 74 21.57 16.88 9.35
C PHE A 74 20.16 17.23 9.86
N ALA A 75 19.99 18.38 10.51
CA ALA A 75 18.67 18.88 10.90
C ALA A 75 17.79 19.18 9.68
N ALA A 76 18.33 19.83 8.65
CA ALA A 76 17.60 20.10 7.41
C ALA A 76 17.18 18.80 6.69
N LEU A 77 18.07 17.80 6.64
CA LEU A 77 17.75 16.49 6.06
C LEU A 77 16.65 15.77 6.84
N ALA A 78 16.69 15.80 8.19
CA ALA A 78 15.63 15.23 9.01
C ALA A 78 14.28 15.88 8.71
N SER A 79 14.21 17.22 8.65
CA SER A 79 13.00 17.95 8.30
C SER A 79 12.49 17.62 6.89
N ALA A 80 13.38 17.46 5.92
CA ALA A 80 13.01 17.07 4.57
C ALA A 80 12.40 15.65 4.52
N PHE A 81 12.96 14.69 5.26
CA PHE A 81 12.40 13.34 5.34
C PHE A 81 11.07 13.29 6.10
N ILE A 82 10.90 14.11 7.14
CA ILE A 82 9.60 14.26 7.82
C ILE A 82 8.56 14.81 6.83
N ALA A 83 8.88 15.90 6.12
CA ALA A 83 8.00 16.45 5.10
C ALA A 83 7.66 15.42 4.02
N TRP A 84 8.62 14.59 3.61
CA TRP A 84 8.38 13.50 2.67
C TRP A 84 7.42 12.43 3.20
N LEU A 85 7.54 12.05 4.47
CA LEU A 85 6.61 11.12 5.14
C LEU A 85 5.18 11.66 5.17
N GLU A 86 5.01 12.93 5.53
CA GLU A 86 3.72 13.62 5.56
C GLU A 86 3.08 13.71 4.18
N VAL A 87 3.87 14.04 3.15
CA VAL A 87 3.37 14.16 1.77
C VAL A 87 3.04 12.78 1.18
N LYS A 88 3.85 11.76 1.44
CA LYS A 88 3.63 10.43 0.85
C LYS A 88 2.59 9.59 1.58
N GLN A 89 2.29 9.88 2.84
CA GLN A 89 1.26 9.20 3.62
C GLN A 89 1.37 7.67 3.53
N HIS A 90 2.60 7.15 3.59
CA HIS A 90 2.88 5.72 3.40
C HIS A 90 2.05 4.82 4.35
N GLY A 91 1.75 5.29 5.56
CA GLY A 91 0.88 4.61 6.51
C GLY A 91 -0.57 4.50 6.03
N GLU A 92 -1.16 5.59 5.54
CA GLU A 92 -2.52 5.61 5.00
C GLU A 92 -2.66 4.72 3.76
N LEU A 93 -1.69 4.81 2.85
CA LEU A 93 -1.64 3.96 1.66
C LEU A 93 -1.55 2.47 2.03
N ALA A 94 -0.68 2.13 3.00
CA ALA A 94 -0.55 0.76 3.48
C ALA A 94 -1.86 0.24 4.09
N GLN A 95 -2.54 1.05 4.89
CA GLN A 95 -3.82 0.69 5.49
C GLN A 95 -4.92 0.51 4.43
N ALA A 96 -5.03 1.45 3.49
CA ALA A 96 -6.03 1.37 2.43
C ALA A 96 -5.86 0.11 1.57
N TYR A 97 -4.62 -0.23 1.20
CA TYR A 97 -4.34 -1.47 0.48
C TYR A 97 -4.58 -2.73 1.31
N SER A 98 -4.34 -2.70 2.62
CA SER A 98 -4.63 -3.83 3.51
C SER A 98 -6.12 -4.10 3.64
N VAL A 99 -6.95 -3.05 3.68
CA VAL A 99 -8.41 -3.18 3.70
C VAL A 99 -8.91 -3.79 2.39
N ALA A 100 -8.43 -3.32 1.24
CA ALA A 100 -8.78 -3.90 -0.06
C ALA A 100 -8.35 -5.38 -0.18
N GLU A 101 -7.15 -5.74 0.30
CA GLU A 101 -6.72 -7.14 0.37
C GLU A 101 -7.69 -7.98 1.21
N PHE A 102 -8.08 -7.47 2.38
CA PHE A 102 -9.02 -8.15 3.28
C PHE A 102 -10.40 -8.31 2.64
N ASP A 103 -10.95 -7.26 2.03
CA ASP A 103 -12.25 -7.31 1.36
C ASP A 103 -12.27 -8.33 0.21
N LEU A 104 -11.19 -8.39 -0.58
CA LEU A 104 -11.04 -9.42 -1.62
C LEU A 104 -10.88 -10.83 -1.04
N SER A 105 -10.28 -10.98 0.13
CA SER A 105 -10.22 -12.27 0.84
C SER A 105 -11.62 -12.76 1.23
N LEU A 106 -12.52 -11.84 1.61
CA LEU A 106 -13.92 -12.18 1.90
C LEU A 106 -14.68 -12.57 0.62
N VAL A 107 -14.41 -11.90 -0.51
CA VAL A 107 -14.97 -12.28 -1.82
C VAL A 107 -14.49 -13.69 -2.21
N GLU A 108 -13.21 -14.01 -2.00
CA GLU A 108 -12.65 -15.35 -2.23
C GLU A 108 -13.35 -16.41 -1.36
N GLN A 109 -13.61 -16.11 -0.08
CA GLN A 109 -14.35 -17.01 0.81
C GLN A 109 -15.80 -17.21 0.37
N ARG A 110 -16.50 -16.14 -0.05
CA ARG A 110 -17.88 -16.24 -0.56
C ARG A 110 -17.97 -17.12 -1.80
N ALA A 111 -16.93 -17.13 -2.63
CA ALA A 111 -16.89 -17.97 -3.81
C ALA A 111 -17.02 -19.46 -3.50
N LEU A 112 -16.63 -19.92 -2.31
CA LEU A 112 -16.75 -21.33 -1.91
C LEU A 112 -18.21 -21.81 -1.89
N TYR A 113 -19.16 -20.92 -1.65
CA TYR A 113 -20.59 -21.24 -1.55
C TYR A 113 -21.35 -21.10 -2.88
N VAL A 114 -20.68 -20.64 -3.94
CA VAL A 114 -21.27 -20.46 -5.27
C VAL A 114 -21.23 -21.77 -6.05
N ASN A 115 -22.38 -22.45 -6.18
CA ASN A 115 -22.44 -23.82 -6.71
C ASN A 115 -23.21 -23.96 -8.02
N ASN A 116 -23.78 -22.88 -8.54
CA ASN A 116 -24.55 -22.91 -9.79
C ASN A 116 -24.29 -21.66 -10.64
N GLU A 117 -24.63 -21.77 -11.93
CA GLU A 117 -24.38 -20.76 -12.96
C GLU A 117 -25.05 -19.41 -12.65
N ALA A 118 -26.29 -19.44 -12.15
CA ALA A 118 -27.04 -18.22 -11.81
C ALA A 118 -26.37 -17.44 -10.66
N SER A 119 -26.01 -18.15 -9.59
CA SER A 119 -25.30 -17.59 -8.43
C SER A 119 -23.88 -17.11 -8.77
N PHE A 120 -23.27 -17.66 -9.81
CA PHE A 120 -21.95 -17.25 -10.27
C PHE A 120 -21.99 -15.95 -11.05
N SER A 121 -22.99 -15.78 -11.92
CA SER A 121 -23.18 -14.52 -12.63
C SER A 121 -23.39 -13.35 -11.66
N SER A 122 -24.24 -13.53 -10.64
CA SER A 122 -24.46 -12.51 -9.61
C SER A 122 -23.20 -12.27 -8.77
N PHE A 123 -22.51 -13.33 -8.36
CA PHE A 123 -21.24 -13.22 -7.64
C PHE A 123 -20.18 -12.42 -8.41
N VAL A 124 -20.02 -12.70 -9.71
CA VAL A 124 -19.05 -11.96 -10.56
C VAL A 124 -19.45 -10.49 -10.66
N ALA A 125 -20.74 -10.20 -10.86
CA ALA A 125 -21.21 -8.82 -10.91
C ALA A 125 -20.96 -8.07 -9.58
N ASP A 126 -21.22 -8.71 -8.45
CA ASP A 126 -20.98 -8.13 -7.12
C ASP A 126 -19.49 -7.90 -6.85
N ALA A 127 -18.65 -8.86 -7.22
CA ALA A 127 -17.19 -8.77 -7.08
C ALA A 127 -16.61 -7.64 -7.94
N GLU A 128 -16.97 -7.56 -9.23
CA GLU A 128 -16.48 -6.49 -10.11
C GLU A 128 -17.02 -5.12 -9.70
N ASN A 129 -18.26 -5.04 -9.19
CA ASN A 129 -18.79 -3.81 -8.64
C ASN A 129 -18.01 -3.37 -7.39
N ALA A 130 -17.64 -4.29 -6.50
CA ALA A 130 -16.81 -3.99 -5.34
C ALA A 130 -15.43 -3.46 -5.75
N ILE A 131 -14.76 -4.16 -6.66
CA ILE A 131 -13.45 -3.73 -7.20
C ILE A 131 -13.55 -2.36 -7.87
N SER A 132 -14.59 -2.13 -8.67
CA SER A 132 -14.79 -0.84 -9.36
C SER A 132 -14.99 0.31 -8.37
N ARG A 133 -15.77 0.10 -7.30
CA ARG A 133 -15.96 1.10 -6.24
C ARG A 133 -14.64 1.44 -5.53
N GLU A 134 -13.82 0.45 -5.22
CA GLU A 134 -12.50 0.68 -4.62
C GLU A 134 -11.61 1.53 -5.52
N HIS A 135 -11.58 1.24 -6.83
CA HIS A 135 -10.85 2.05 -7.80
C HIS A 135 -11.34 3.50 -7.85
N THR A 136 -12.66 3.72 -7.84
CA THR A 136 -13.23 5.09 -7.79
C THR A 136 -12.87 5.81 -6.50
N LEU A 137 -12.95 5.12 -5.35
CA LEU A 137 -12.54 5.69 -4.06
C LEU A 137 -11.05 6.06 -4.05
N TRP A 138 -10.20 5.27 -4.70
CA TRP A 138 -8.79 5.56 -4.86
C TRP A 138 -8.52 6.83 -5.66
N ILE A 139 -9.22 7.00 -6.80
CA ILE A 139 -9.12 8.21 -7.61
C ILE A 139 -9.57 9.43 -6.79
N ALA A 140 -10.73 9.31 -6.12
CA ALA A 140 -11.28 10.39 -5.31
C ALA A 140 -10.41 10.77 -4.10
N ARG A 141 -9.67 9.84 -3.49
CA ARG A 141 -8.69 10.15 -2.44
C ARG A 141 -7.48 10.88 -2.99
N ARG A 142 -7.01 10.49 -4.17
CA ARG A 142 -5.84 11.10 -4.80
C ARG A 142 -6.09 12.52 -5.29
N ASP A 143 -7.33 12.83 -5.67
CA ASP A 143 -7.73 14.18 -6.09
C ASP A 143 -7.90 15.16 -4.92
N LYS A 144 -7.91 14.66 -3.67
CA LYS A 144 -8.03 15.46 -2.44
C LYS A 144 -6.71 15.67 -1.70
N SER A 145 -5.60 15.07 -2.15
CA SER A 145 -4.25 15.29 -1.59
C SER A 145 -3.46 16.26 -2.45
#